data_AF-A0A9X9LKF4-F1
#
_entry.id   AF-A0A9X9LKF4-F1
#
_cell.length_a   1.000
_cell.length_b   1.000
_cell.length_c   1.000
_cell.angle_alpha   90.00
_cell.angle_beta   90.00
_cell.angle_gamma   90.00
#
_symmetry.space_group_name_H-M   'P 1'
#
loop_
_entity.id
_entity.type
_entity.pdbx_description
1 polymer ?
#
loop_
_entity_poly.entity_id
_entity_poly.type
_entity_poly.pdbx_seq_one_letter_code
_entity_poly.pdbx_strand_id
1 'polypeptide(L)'
;MVQRERRALFTYEGNSNDIRVAGTGEGGLEEMVEELSSGKVMYGFCRVKDPNSGLPKFVLINWTGEGVNDVRKGACANHVSTMASFLKGAHVTINARAEEDVEPECIMQKVARASGANYAFHKESGRFQDTGPQAPVGSVYQKTNAISEIKRVGKDSFWAKAEKEEENRRLEEKRRVEEERQR
;
A
#
# COMPACT_ATOMS: atom_id res chain seq x y z
N MET A 1 -8.71 -23.74 26.19
CA MET A 1 -7.83 -24.31 25.14
C MET A 1 -6.76 -23.27 24.85
N VAL A 2 -5.52 -23.49 25.33
CA VAL A 2 -4.41 -22.55 25.10
C VAL A 2 -4.06 -22.62 23.62
N GLN A 3 -4.25 -21.53 22.89
CA GLN A 3 -3.83 -21.47 21.48
C GLN A 3 -2.31 -21.39 21.44
N ARG A 4 -1.68 -22.49 21.02
CA ARG A 4 -0.21 -22.58 20.88
C ARG A 4 0.25 -21.86 19.61
N GLU A 5 1.31 -21.08 19.72
CA GLU A 5 1.92 -20.34 18.61
C GLU A 5 2.96 -21.23 17.93
N ARG A 6 2.53 -21.92 16.87
CA ARG A 6 3.37 -22.89 16.19
C ARG A 6 4.30 -22.21 15.18
N ARG A 7 5.53 -22.72 15.11
CA ARG A 7 6.52 -22.37 14.10
C ARG A 7 7.16 -23.60 13.47
N ALA A 8 7.63 -23.43 12.24
CA ALA A 8 8.53 -24.34 11.56
C ALA A 8 9.60 -23.53 10.83
N LEU A 9 10.83 -24.04 10.86
CA LEU A 9 11.98 -23.46 10.18
C LEU A 9 12.57 -24.50 9.24
N PHE A 10 12.88 -24.09 8.02
CA PHE A 10 13.43 -24.94 6.97
C PHE A 10 14.76 -24.38 6.49
N THR A 11 15.68 -25.24 6.08
CA THR A 11 17.00 -24.86 5.53
C THR A 11 17.45 -25.89 4.52
N TYR A 12 18.48 -25.57 3.74
CA TYR A 12 19.12 -26.51 2.85
C TYR A 12 19.98 -27.55 3.58
N GLU A 13 20.10 -28.74 2.98
CA GLU A 13 21.03 -29.78 3.40
C GLU A 13 22.42 -29.57 2.79
N GLY A 14 23.33 -29.02 3.60
CA GLY A 14 24.70 -28.70 3.15
C GLY A 14 24.68 -27.79 1.92
N ASN A 15 25.29 -28.26 0.83
CA ASN A 15 25.36 -27.55 -0.46
C ASN A 15 24.34 -28.05 -1.49
N SER A 16 23.46 -29.01 -1.16
CA SER A 16 22.43 -29.50 -2.08
C SER A 16 21.25 -28.53 -2.17
N ASN A 17 20.35 -28.74 -3.13
CA ASN A 17 19.11 -27.96 -3.23
C ASN A 17 17.94 -28.60 -2.48
N ASP A 18 18.22 -29.60 -1.64
CA ASP A 18 17.20 -30.29 -0.86
C ASP A 18 16.89 -29.50 0.41
N ILE A 19 15.60 -29.32 0.68
CA ILE A 19 15.10 -28.62 1.86
C ILE A 19 14.82 -29.64 2.96
N ARG A 20 15.30 -29.34 4.16
CA ARG A 20 15.00 -30.09 5.39
C ARG A 20 14.40 -29.19 6.46
N VAL A 21 13.75 -29.82 7.44
CA VAL A 21 13.33 -29.14 8.67
C VAL A 21 14.60 -28.81 9.49
N ALA A 22 14.75 -27.54 9.83
CA ALA A 22 15.79 -27.03 10.71
C ALA A 22 15.33 -27.04 12.18
N GLY A 23 14.07 -26.71 12.43
CA GLY A 23 13.48 -26.63 13.76
C GLY A 23 11.96 -26.52 13.70
N THR A 24 11.29 -26.92 14.78
CA THR A 24 9.85 -26.73 14.99
C THR A 24 9.61 -26.43 16.45
N GLY A 25 8.63 -25.58 16.77
CA GLY A 25 8.38 -25.18 18.15
C GLY A 25 7.00 -24.58 18.36
N GLU A 26 6.73 -24.26 19.62
CA GLU A 26 5.51 -23.60 20.08
C GLU A 26 5.77 -22.20 20.67
N GLY A 27 7.01 -21.69 20.58
CA GLY A 27 7.41 -20.36 21.01
C GLY A 27 7.23 -19.26 19.95
N GLY A 28 6.40 -19.52 18.92
CA GLY A 28 5.93 -18.47 18.03
C GLY A 28 7.02 -17.82 17.17
N LEU A 29 6.98 -16.48 17.11
CA LEU A 29 7.84 -15.69 16.22
C LEU A 29 9.21 -15.45 16.85
N GLU A 30 9.24 -15.16 18.15
CA GLU A 30 10.43 -14.84 18.94
C GLU A 30 11.44 -15.99 18.89
N GLU A 31 10.99 -17.21 19.23
CA GLU A 31 11.82 -18.41 19.16
C GLU A 31 12.31 -18.70 17.73
N MET A 32 11.53 -18.33 16.71
CA MET A 32 11.94 -18.53 15.33
C MET A 32 13.10 -17.60 14.95
N VAL A 33 13.03 -16.34 15.37
CA VAL A 33 14.04 -15.32 15.05
C VAL A 33 15.39 -15.69 15.69
N GLU A 34 15.37 -16.19 16.92
CA GLU A 34 16.56 -16.66 17.63
C GLU A 34 17.29 -17.82 16.93
N GLU A 35 16.57 -18.66 16.17
CA GLU A 35 17.15 -19.78 15.42
C GLU A 35 17.66 -19.40 14.01
N LEU A 36 17.42 -18.17 13.56
CA LEU A 36 17.91 -17.72 12.26
C LEU A 36 19.43 -17.63 12.26
N SER A 37 20.03 -18.06 11.16
CA SER A 37 21.48 -18.10 11.01
C SER A 37 21.93 -17.20 9.87
N SER A 38 22.82 -16.25 10.18
CA SER A 38 23.43 -15.35 9.19
C SER A 38 24.22 -16.09 8.10
N GLY A 39 24.64 -17.34 8.34
CA GLY A 39 25.36 -18.16 7.36
C GLY A 39 24.47 -19.02 6.45
N LYS A 40 23.13 -18.93 6.56
CA LYS A 40 22.21 -19.83 5.86
C LYS A 40 21.06 -19.10 5.17
N VAL A 41 20.55 -19.72 4.12
CA VAL A 41 19.22 -19.40 3.56
C VAL A 41 18.21 -20.28 4.29
N MET A 42 17.19 -19.67 4.85
CA MET A 42 16.18 -20.35 5.67
C MET A 42 14.78 -19.87 5.30
N TYR A 43 13.78 -20.71 5.57
CA TYR A 43 12.38 -20.36 5.40
C TYR A 43 11.65 -20.57 6.72
N GLY A 44 11.13 -19.48 7.27
CA GLY A 44 10.35 -19.47 8.50
C GLY A 44 8.86 -19.47 8.21
N PHE A 45 8.09 -20.29 8.92
CA PHE A 45 6.63 -20.27 8.84
C PHE A 45 6.04 -20.29 10.25
N CYS A 46 5.43 -19.19 10.67
CA CYS A 46 4.77 -19.09 11.98
C CYS A 46 3.30 -18.72 11.85
N ARG A 47 2.57 -19.16 12.86
CA ARG A 47 1.26 -18.64 13.19
C ARG A 47 1.40 -17.52 14.20
N VAL A 48 0.83 -16.36 13.91
CA VAL A 48 0.78 -15.19 14.80
C VAL A 48 -0.67 -14.73 14.95
N LYS A 49 -0.94 -13.92 15.99
CA LYS A 49 -2.25 -13.33 16.20
C LYS A 49 -2.28 -11.90 15.67
N ASP A 50 -3.15 -11.63 14.71
CA ASP A 50 -3.30 -10.27 14.19
C ASP A 50 -3.70 -9.28 15.30
N PRO A 51 -2.95 -8.19 15.53
CA PRO A 51 -3.24 -7.26 16.62
C PRO A 51 -4.58 -6.52 16.44
N ASN A 52 -5.07 -6.40 15.20
CA ASN A 52 -6.31 -5.68 14.90
C ASN A 52 -7.56 -6.54 15.11
N SER A 53 -7.61 -7.72 14.48
CA SER A 53 -8.77 -8.61 14.51
C SER A 53 -8.70 -9.69 15.59
N GLY A 54 -7.51 -9.96 16.14
CA GLY A 54 -7.25 -11.10 17.01
C GLY A 54 -7.31 -12.46 16.31
N LEU A 55 -7.49 -12.49 14.99
CA LEU A 55 -7.54 -13.73 14.21
C LEU A 55 -6.13 -14.30 13.98
N PRO A 56 -6.00 -15.64 13.93
CA PRO A 56 -4.73 -16.25 13.59
C PRO A 56 -4.39 -16.00 12.12
N LYS A 57 -3.15 -15.57 11.88
CA LYS A 57 -2.56 -15.41 10.55
C LYS A 57 -1.27 -16.20 10.45
N PHE A 58 -0.90 -16.55 9.22
CA PHE A 58 0.38 -17.19 8.94
C PHE A 58 1.33 -16.22 8.26
N VAL A 59 2.59 -16.23 8.69
CA VAL A 59 3.67 -15.43 8.11
C VAL A 59 4.70 -16.38 7.52
N LEU A 60 5.09 -16.12 6.27
CA LEU A 60 6.22 -16.76 5.61
C LEU A 60 7.39 -15.78 5.60
N ILE A 61 8.52 -16.19 6.17
CA ILE A 61 9.76 -15.43 6.21
C ILE A 61 10.76 -16.13 5.29
N ASN A 62 11.16 -15.46 4.21
CA ASN A 62 12.26 -15.88 3.35
C ASN A 62 13.54 -15.20 3.88
N TRP A 63 14.30 -15.93 4.70
CA TRP A 63 15.53 -15.45 5.30
C TRP A 63 16.73 -15.74 4.40
N THR A 64 17.50 -14.70 4.08
CA THR A 64 18.78 -14.83 3.36
C THR A 64 19.87 -14.20 4.20
N GLY A 65 20.54 -15.01 5.02
CA GLY A 65 21.59 -14.52 5.91
C GLY A 65 22.73 -13.81 5.17
N GLU A 66 23.28 -12.78 5.80
CA GLU A 66 24.31 -11.91 5.21
C GLU A 66 25.57 -12.67 4.79
N GLY A 67 25.98 -13.66 5.60
CA GLY A 67 27.16 -14.50 5.38
C GLY A 67 27.00 -15.57 4.30
N VAL A 68 25.85 -15.68 3.66
CA VAL A 68 25.66 -16.57 2.50
C VAL A 68 26.38 -15.98 1.29
N ASN A 69 27.11 -16.81 0.53
CA ASN A 69 27.76 -16.34 -0.69
C ASN A 69 26.76 -15.95 -1.80
N ASP A 70 27.13 -15.02 -2.67
CA ASP A 70 26.20 -14.42 -3.65
C ASP A 70 25.68 -15.42 -4.69
N VAL A 71 26.51 -16.39 -5.07
CA VAL A 71 26.11 -17.47 -6.00
C VAL A 71 24.96 -18.28 -5.40
N ARG A 72 25.05 -18.63 -4.12
CA ARG A 72 24.02 -19.37 -3.40
C ARG A 72 22.76 -18.52 -3.20
N LYS A 73 22.90 -17.22 -2.88
CA LYS A 73 21.77 -16.28 -2.81
C LYS A 73 20.98 -16.26 -4.12
N GLY A 74 21.69 -16.14 -5.25
CA GLY A 74 21.07 -16.15 -6.59
C GLY A 74 20.37 -17.47 -6.93
N ALA A 75 21.00 -18.61 -6.64
CA ALA A 75 20.39 -19.92 -6.86
C ALA A 75 19.12 -20.11 -6.03
N CYS A 76 19.15 -19.77 -4.73
CA CYS A 76 18.03 -19.95 -3.82
C CYS A 76 16.87 -18.97 -4.06
N ALA A 77 17.11 -17.82 -4.68
CA ALA A 77 16.05 -16.88 -5.04
C ALA A 77 14.98 -17.51 -5.95
N ASN A 78 15.40 -18.43 -6.85
CA ASN A 78 14.48 -19.17 -7.72
C ASN A 78 13.60 -20.17 -6.97
N HIS A 79 14.01 -20.60 -5.77
CA HIS A 79 13.27 -21.57 -4.97
C HIS A 79 12.18 -20.91 -4.11
N VAL A 80 12.18 -19.58 -3.97
CA VAL A 80 11.20 -18.84 -3.15
C VAL A 80 9.76 -19.10 -3.60
N SER A 81 9.51 -19.14 -4.91
CA SER A 81 8.17 -19.41 -5.45
C SER A 81 7.69 -20.84 -5.14
N THR A 82 8.60 -21.82 -5.21
CA THR A 82 8.33 -23.21 -4.85
C THR A 82 8.02 -23.32 -3.36
N MET A 83 8.81 -22.67 -2.50
CA MET A 83 8.58 -22.66 -1.05
C MET A 83 7.27 -21.97 -0.68
N ALA A 84 6.93 -20.85 -1.32
CA ALA A 84 5.65 -20.19 -1.12
C ALA A 84 4.46 -21.07 -1.58
N SER A 85 4.65 -21.85 -2.65
CA SER A 85 3.64 -22.80 -3.14
C SER A 85 3.52 -24.03 -2.25
N PHE A 86 4.58 -24.44 -1.56
CA PHE A 86 4.55 -25.52 -0.59
C PHE A 86 3.90 -25.05 0.73
N LEU A 87 4.31 -23.90 1.25
CA LEU A 87 3.81 -23.27 2.48
C LEU A 87 2.58 -22.39 2.21
N LYS A 88 1.54 -23.02 1.64
CA LYS A 88 0.30 -22.32 1.30
C LYS A 88 -0.38 -21.72 2.53
N GLY A 89 -1.08 -20.61 2.32
CA GLY A 89 -1.87 -19.94 3.38
C GLY A 89 -1.11 -18.88 4.16
N ALA A 90 0.11 -18.53 3.75
CA ALA A 90 0.77 -17.31 4.21
C ALA A 90 -0.11 -16.10 3.89
N HIS A 91 -0.47 -15.34 4.93
CA HIS A 91 -1.20 -14.08 4.80
C HIS A 91 -0.22 -12.92 4.55
N VAL A 92 1.00 -13.04 5.06
CA VAL A 92 2.09 -12.10 4.87
C VAL A 92 3.34 -12.87 4.50
N THR A 93 4.03 -12.40 3.46
CA THR A 93 5.34 -12.92 3.06
C THR A 93 6.38 -11.82 3.24
N ILE A 94 7.48 -12.14 3.89
CA ILE A 94 8.56 -11.22 4.23
C ILE A 94 9.85 -11.77 3.62
N ASN A 95 10.54 -10.95 2.83
CA ASN A 95 11.90 -11.25 2.42
C ASN A 95 12.84 -10.48 3.35
N ALA A 96 13.63 -11.21 4.12
CA ALA A 96 14.52 -10.67 5.15
C ALA A 96 15.98 -11.00 4.82
N ARG A 97 16.86 -10.03 5.04
CA ARG A 97 18.31 -10.15 4.79
C ARG A 97 19.16 -9.81 6.01
N ALA A 98 18.61 -9.02 6.92
CA ALA A 98 19.26 -8.63 8.16
C ALA A 98 18.32 -8.85 9.36
N GLU A 99 18.88 -8.90 10.56
CA GLU A 99 18.12 -9.16 11.79
C GLU A 99 17.02 -8.12 12.04
N GLU A 100 17.25 -6.86 11.63
CA GLU A 100 16.26 -5.77 11.66
C GLU A 100 14.98 -6.08 10.84
N ASP A 101 15.08 -6.89 9.78
CA ASP A 101 13.91 -7.25 8.95
C ASP A 101 12.97 -8.24 9.65
N VAL A 102 13.51 -8.96 10.65
CA VAL A 102 12.83 -10.05 11.35
C VAL A 102 12.51 -9.72 12.80
N GLU A 103 12.76 -8.49 13.24
CA GLU A 103 12.29 -8.01 14.53
C GLU A 103 10.78 -8.26 14.67
N PRO A 104 10.32 -8.87 15.79
CA PRO A 104 8.92 -9.22 15.98
C PRO A 104 7.98 -8.02 15.74
N GLU A 105 8.38 -6.84 16.20
CA GLU A 105 7.61 -5.61 16.03
C GLU A 105 7.43 -5.23 14.54
N CYS A 106 8.50 -5.31 13.74
CA CYS A 106 8.49 -5.04 12.30
C CYS A 106 7.56 -6.00 11.55
N ILE A 107 7.62 -7.29 11.89
CA ILE A 107 6.78 -8.33 11.31
C ILE A 107 5.31 -8.10 11.71
N MET A 108 5.03 -7.87 12.99
CA MET A 108 3.67 -7.68 13.50
C MET A 108 3.02 -6.42 12.93
N GLN A 109 3.80 -5.37 12.64
CA GLN A 109 3.30 -4.19 11.93
C GLN A 109 2.84 -4.54 10.50
N LYS A 110 3.59 -5.38 9.77
CA LYS A 110 3.18 -5.87 8.44
C LYS A 110 1.92 -6.73 8.52
N VAL A 111 1.81 -7.57 9.54
CA VAL A 111 0.61 -8.40 9.83
C VAL A 111 -0.63 -7.54 10.07
N ALA A 112 -0.49 -6.49 10.88
CA ALA A 112 -1.56 -5.54 11.18
C ALA A 112 -2.05 -4.84 9.91
N ARG A 113 -1.13 -4.33 9.08
CA ARG A 113 -1.44 -3.68 7.80
C ARG A 113 -2.16 -4.62 6.84
N ALA A 114 -1.77 -5.89 6.79
CA ALA A 114 -2.43 -6.92 5.98
C ALA A 114 -3.79 -7.39 6.54
N SER A 115 -4.28 -6.83 7.65
CA SER A 115 -5.55 -7.25 8.28
C SER A 115 -6.79 -6.79 7.53
N GLY A 116 -6.71 -5.69 6.79
CA GLY A 116 -7.90 -5.07 6.21
C GLY A 116 -8.88 -4.49 7.25
N ALA A 117 -8.70 -4.79 8.55
CA ALA A 117 -9.44 -4.23 9.67
C ALA A 117 -8.87 -2.89 10.19
N ASN A 118 -8.02 -2.21 9.41
CA ASN A 118 -7.55 -0.85 9.70
C ASN A 118 -8.62 0.17 9.27
N TYR A 119 -9.77 0.15 9.94
CA TYR A 119 -10.70 1.27 9.85
C TYR A 119 -10.15 2.37 10.74
N ALA A 120 -9.56 3.40 10.12
CA ALA A 120 -9.37 4.68 10.79
C ALA A 120 -10.77 5.26 11.03
N PHE A 121 -11.43 4.84 12.10
CA PHE A 121 -12.40 5.70 12.75
C PHE A 121 -11.58 6.92 13.14
N HIS A 122 -11.72 8.00 12.38
CA HIS A 122 -11.31 9.30 12.85
C HIS A 122 -12.03 9.48 14.18
N LYS A 123 -11.31 9.23 15.28
CA LYS A 123 -11.73 9.62 16.62
C LYS A 123 -11.66 11.14 16.61
N GLU A 124 -12.60 11.79 15.94
CA GLU A 124 -13.02 13.11 16.40
C GLU A 124 -13.44 12.88 17.84
N SER A 125 -12.65 13.47 18.73
CA SER A 125 -12.97 13.57 20.13
C SER A 125 -14.44 13.95 20.26
N GLY A 126 -15.22 13.12 20.95
CA GLY A 126 -16.59 13.40 21.31
C GLY A 126 -16.68 14.76 22.03
N ARG A 127 -16.96 15.79 21.25
CA ARG A 127 -17.49 17.08 21.69
C ARG A 127 -18.65 17.44 20.77
N PHE A 128 -19.61 16.52 20.64
CA PHE A 128 -20.96 16.95 20.32
C PHE A 128 -21.70 17.01 21.66
N GLN A 129 -21.76 18.22 22.22
CA GLN A 129 -22.68 18.48 23.33
C GLN A 129 -24.09 18.31 22.78
N ASP A 130 -24.76 17.27 23.25
CA ASP A 130 -26.18 17.04 23.02
C ASP A 130 -26.97 18.13 23.75
N THR A 131 -27.28 19.22 23.05
CA THR A 131 -28.27 20.20 23.48
C THR A 131 -29.21 20.52 22.34
N GLY A 132 -30.23 19.68 22.17
CA GLY A 132 -31.47 20.07 21.49
C GLY A 132 -32.22 18.89 20.85
N PRO A 133 -33.55 18.79 21.02
CA PRO A 133 -34.33 17.77 20.32
C PRO A 133 -34.21 17.97 18.80
N GLN A 134 -33.71 16.93 18.10
CA GLN A 134 -33.60 16.93 16.65
C GLN A 134 -35.00 16.97 16.02
N ALA A 135 -35.36 18.13 15.46
CA ALA A 135 -36.57 18.28 14.66
C ALA A 135 -36.46 17.45 13.36
N PRO A 136 -37.59 17.07 12.72
CA PRO A 136 -37.57 16.26 11.51
C PRO A 136 -36.79 16.97 10.40
N VAL A 137 -35.76 16.33 9.86
CA VAL A 137 -34.96 16.87 8.76
C VAL A 137 -35.78 16.82 7.46
N GLY A 138 -36.20 17.99 6.98
CA GLY A 138 -36.81 18.16 5.65
C GLY A 138 -35.76 18.01 4.55
N SER A 139 -36.15 17.49 3.38
CA SER A 139 -35.25 17.37 2.23
C SER A 139 -34.73 18.73 1.77
N VAL A 140 -33.41 18.88 1.72
CA VAL A 140 -32.69 20.03 1.13
C VAL A 140 -32.74 19.96 -0.41
N TYR A 141 -33.92 19.80 -1.00
CA TYR A 141 -34.08 19.83 -2.45
C TYR A 141 -34.55 21.22 -2.87
N GLN A 142 -33.66 22.00 -3.49
CA GLN A 142 -34.03 23.18 -4.26
C GLN A 142 -34.03 22.82 -5.75
N LYS A 143 -35.19 22.93 -6.38
CA LYS A 143 -35.34 22.70 -7.82
C LYS A 143 -34.52 23.75 -8.58
N THR A 144 -33.47 23.30 -9.26
CA THR A 144 -32.59 24.16 -10.05
C THR A 144 -33.38 24.83 -11.18
N ASN A 145 -33.34 26.16 -11.21
CA ASN A 145 -34.01 26.96 -12.24
C ASN A 145 -33.02 27.22 -13.39
N ALA A 146 -33.15 26.47 -14.49
CA ALA A 146 -32.22 26.47 -15.62
C ALA A 146 -31.96 27.87 -16.22
N ILE A 147 -32.94 28.79 -16.11
CA ILE A 147 -32.81 30.17 -16.61
C ILE A 147 -31.80 30.98 -15.77
N SER A 148 -31.63 30.65 -14.49
CA SER A 148 -30.71 31.35 -13.58
C SER A 148 -29.25 30.91 -13.72
N GLU A 149 -28.99 29.66 -14.14
CA GLU A 149 -27.63 29.19 -14.41
C GLU A 149 -27.08 29.68 -15.76
N ILE A 150 -27.93 29.81 -16.78
CA ILE A 150 -27.52 30.29 -18.10
C ILE A 150 -26.99 31.74 -18.05
N LYS A 151 -27.53 32.58 -17.14
CA LYS A 151 -27.04 33.96 -16.94
C LYS A 151 -25.70 34.05 -16.18
N ARG A 152 -25.20 32.97 -15.57
CA ARG A 152 -23.93 32.99 -14.81
C ARG A 152 -22.68 32.79 -15.67
N VAL A 153 -22.83 32.40 -16.93
CA VAL A 153 -21.69 32.27 -17.86
C VAL A 153 -21.68 33.50 -18.75
N GLY A 154 -20.82 34.47 -18.42
CA GLY A 154 -20.57 35.68 -19.21
C GLY A 154 -19.88 35.38 -20.54
N LYS A 155 -20.59 34.69 -21.44
CA LYS A 155 -20.09 34.22 -22.74
C LYS A 155 -19.98 35.35 -23.77
N ASP A 156 -20.70 36.45 -23.56
CA ASP A 156 -20.72 37.62 -24.46
C ASP A 156 -19.43 38.44 -24.40
N SER A 157 -18.76 38.50 -23.24
CA SER A 157 -17.47 39.21 -23.11
C SER A 157 -16.31 38.50 -23.81
N PHE A 158 -16.41 37.19 -24.04
CA PHE A 158 -15.36 36.42 -24.70
C PHE A 158 -15.34 36.65 -26.21
N TRP A 159 -16.51 36.55 -26.85
CA TRP A 159 -16.65 36.78 -28.29
C TRP A 159 -16.36 38.22 -28.70
N ALA A 160 -16.83 39.20 -27.92
CA ALA A 160 -16.56 40.61 -28.19
C ALA A 160 -15.05 40.96 -28.12
N LYS A 161 -14.29 40.27 -27.26
CA LYS A 161 -12.84 40.48 -27.14
C LYS A 161 -12.09 39.86 -28.32
N ALA A 162 -12.48 38.66 -28.74
CA ALA A 162 -11.89 37.96 -29.89
C ALA A 162 -12.13 38.71 -31.21
N GLU A 163 -13.34 39.22 -31.44
CA GLU A 163 -13.69 39.95 -32.67
C GLU A 163 -12.92 41.26 -32.80
N LYS A 164 -12.75 42.00 -31.69
CA LYS A 164 -11.96 43.23 -31.64
C LYS A 164 -10.47 43.00 -31.88
N GLU A 165 -9.94 41.87 -31.42
CA GLU A 165 -8.55 41.48 -31.66
C GLU A 165 -8.31 41.09 -33.13
N GLU A 166 -9.26 40.40 -33.76
CA GLU A 166 -9.18 40.04 -35.18
C GLU A 166 -9.33 41.25 -36.12
N GLU A 167 -10.20 42.20 -35.78
CA GLU A 167 -10.35 43.46 -36.53
C GLU A 167 -9.07 44.31 -36.49
N ASN A 168 -8.45 44.43 -35.31
CA ASN A 168 -7.16 45.12 -35.17
C ASN A 168 -6.05 44.44 -35.98
N ARG A 169 -5.98 43.10 -35.97
CA ARG A 169 -4.99 42.37 -36.80
C ARG A 169 -5.19 42.65 -38.28
N ARG A 170 -6.44 42.67 -38.76
CA ARG A 170 -6.75 42.98 -40.17
C ARG A 170 -6.41 44.41 -40.54
N LEU A 171 -6.64 45.37 -39.65
CA LEU A 171 -6.25 46.78 -39.85
C LEU A 171 -4.73 46.94 -39.92
N GLU A 172 -4.00 46.24 -39.06
CA GLU A 172 -2.53 46.28 -39.04
C GLU A 172 -1.91 45.62 -40.27
N GLU A 173 -2.47 44.49 -40.73
CA GLU A 173 -2.09 43.88 -42.01
C GLU A 173 -2.37 44.80 -43.20
N LYS A 174 -3.56 45.44 -43.24
CA LYS A 174 -3.88 46.41 -44.30
C LYS A 174 -2.93 47.61 -44.27
N ARG A 175 -2.61 48.15 -43.09
CA ARG A 175 -1.66 49.27 -42.94
C ARG A 175 -0.26 48.88 -43.40
N ARG A 176 0.22 47.68 -43.04
CA ARG A 176 1.52 47.15 -43.49
C ARG A 176 1.58 46.95 -44.99
N VAL A 177 0.51 46.45 -45.61
CA VAL A 177 0.42 46.28 -47.07
C VAL A 177 0.37 47.64 -47.80
N GLU A 178 -0.31 48.64 -47.24
CA GLU A 178 -0.35 50.00 -47.79
C GLU A 178 1.03 50.69 -47.71
N GLU A 179 1.74 50.52 -46.59
CA GLU A 179 3.11 51.02 -46.40
C GLU A 179 4.12 50.33 -47.34
N GLU A 180 3.99 49.02 -47.58
CA GLU A 180 4.78 48.29 -48.58
C GLU A 180 4.45 48.70 -50.03
N ARG A 181 3.22 49.17 -50.30
CA ARG A 181 2.80 49.67 -51.62
C ARG A 181 3.29 51.09 -51.94
N GLN A 182 3.61 51.89 -50.92
CA GLN A 182 4.13 53.25 -51.09
C GLN A 182 5.67 53.35 -51.06
N ARG A 183 6.36 52.21 -50.96
CA ARG A 183 7.82 52.11 -51.01
C ARG A 183 8.30 51.55 -52.35
#